data_AF-E6QR56-F1
#
_entry.id   AF-E6QR56-F1
#
_cell.length_a   1.000
_cell.length_b   1.000
_cell.length_c   1.000
_cell.angle_alpha   90.00
_cell.angle_beta   90.00
_cell.angle_gamma   90.00
#
_symmetry.space_group_name_H-M   'P 1'
#
loop_
_entity.id
_entity.type
_entity.pdbx_description
1 polymer ?
#
loop_
_entity_poly.entity_id
_entity_poly.type
_entity_poly.pdbx_seq_one_letter_code
_entity_poly.pdbx_strand_id
1 'polypeptide(L)'
;MPAHEFPGWSATWRPDPIWSNRPVVSRDNLPLLFAGVEHRAWIADIENFLRGERETPPPLAHHQCRFGMWLDSSHHAMQPAFQAIETLHQQVHALALDLLELHAQGRTTEALARLRELHGLRDSMLEQLKGCVAQSLMVTLVLASNDQAPDEEQTIMTADSCPHHQANGTDRNPCVMIT
;
A
#
# COMPACT_ATOMS: atom_id res chain seq x y z
N MET A 1 -32.75 5.20 16.68
CA MET A 1 -32.39 5.55 18.06
C MET A 1 -32.72 7.02 18.27
N PRO A 2 -33.64 7.36 19.19
CA PRO A 2 -33.90 8.73 19.63
C PRO A 2 -32.65 9.41 20.20
N ALA A 3 -32.51 10.72 20.03
CA ALA A 3 -31.31 11.46 20.45
C ALA A 3 -31.00 11.35 21.95
N HIS A 4 -32.02 11.24 22.80
CA HIS A 4 -31.85 11.13 24.25
C HIS A 4 -31.25 9.79 24.71
N GLU A 5 -31.26 8.76 23.87
CA GLU A 5 -30.67 7.45 24.17
C GLU A 5 -29.17 7.37 23.80
N PHE A 6 -28.68 8.33 23.01
CA PHE A 6 -27.31 8.36 22.51
C PHE A 6 -26.24 8.34 23.62
N PRO A 7 -26.36 9.13 24.72
CA PRO A 7 -25.35 9.09 25.79
C PRO A 7 -25.18 7.69 26.39
N GLY A 8 -26.29 6.99 26.66
CA GLY A 8 -26.26 5.63 27.22
C GLY A 8 -25.67 4.59 26.25
N TRP A 9 -26.02 4.69 24.97
CA TRP A 9 -25.40 3.88 23.92
C TRP A 9 -23.89 4.11 23.83
N SER A 10 -23.45 5.38 23.80
CA SER A 10 -22.04 5.72 23.63
C SER A 10 -21.15 5.20 24.77
N ALA A 11 -21.66 5.17 26.01
CA ALA A 11 -20.93 4.68 27.18
C ALA A 11 -20.72 3.15 27.16
N THR A 12 -21.72 2.42 26.65
CA THR A 12 -21.73 0.95 26.63
C THR A 12 -21.18 0.36 25.35
N TRP A 13 -21.11 1.15 24.27
CA TRP A 13 -20.62 0.69 22.99
C TRP A 13 -19.18 0.18 23.10
N ARG A 14 -18.97 -1.03 22.60
CA ARG A 14 -17.65 -1.62 22.42
C ARG A 14 -17.57 -2.13 20.98
N PRO A 15 -16.47 -1.85 20.26
CA PRO A 15 -16.23 -2.47 18.97
C PRO A 15 -16.10 -3.99 19.12
N ASP A 16 -16.45 -4.71 18.06
CA ASP A 16 -16.12 -6.14 17.96
C ASP A 16 -14.59 -6.31 18.14
N PRO A 17 -14.12 -7.29 18.95
CA PRO A 17 -12.68 -7.51 19.15
C PRO A 17 -11.89 -7.66 17.84
N ILE A 18 -12.51 -8.18 16.77
CA ILE A 18 -11.93 -8.31 15.43
C ILE A 18 -11.62 -6.94 14.82
N TRP A 19 -12.31 -5.87 15.21
CA TRP A 19 -12.08 -4.51 14.75
C TRP A 19 -11.05 -3.78 15.60
N SER A 20 -11.06 -4.04 16.92
CA SER A 20 -10.12 -3.41 17.86
C SER A 20 -8.66 -3.80 17.62
N ASN A 21 -8.41 -5.01 17.13
CA ASN A 21 -7.05 -5.53 16.92
C ASN A 21 -6.58 -5.42 15.46
N ARG A 22 -7.14 -4.48 14.69
CA ARG A 22 -6.72 -4.27 13.30
C ARG A 22 -5.52 -3.32 13.23
N PRO A 23 -4.51 -3.64 12.41
CA PRO A 23 -3.40 -2.74 12.19
C PRO A 23 -3.84 -1.47 11.44
N VAL A 24 -3.27 -0.32 11.84
CA VAL A 24 -3.63 1.00 11.31
C VAL A 24 -3.01 1.22 9.94
N VAL A 25 -3.82 1.21 8.89
CA VAL A 25 -3.35 1.44 7.51
C VAL A 25 -2.98 2.92 7.33
N SER A 26 -1.76 3.19 6.84
CA SER A 26 -1.34 4.55 6.47
C SER A 26 -2.29 5.17 5.45
N ARG A 27 -2.51 6.49 5.54
CA ARG A 27 -3.33 7.24 4.59
C ARG A 27 -2.84 7.07 3.15
N ASP A 28 -1.53 6.95 2.97
CA ASP A 28 -0.91 6.75 1.65
C ASP A 28 -1.30 5.41 1.02
N ASN A 29 -1.72 4.44 1.82
CA ASN A 29 -2.13 3.10 1.36
C ASN A 29 -3.65 2.91 1.27
N LEU A 30 -4.46 3.89 1.68
CA LEU A 30 -5.91 3.84 1.53
C LEU A 30 -6.35 3.59 0.06
N PRO A 31 -5.69 4.15 -0.96
CA PRO A 31 -6.00 3.86 -2.36
C PRO A 31 -5.93 2.36 -2.71
N LEU A 32 -5.09 1.57 -2.03
CA LEU A 32 -5.01 0.12 -2.23
C LEU A 32 -6.28 -0.60 -1.76
N LEU A 33 -6.84 -0.16 -0.63
CA LEU A 33 -8.10 -0.71 -0.10
C LEU A 33 -9.26 -0.40 -1.04
N PHE A 34 -9.34 0.86 -1.51
CA PHE A 34 -10.38 1.28 -2.45
C PHE A 34 -10.28 0.55 -3.78
N ALA A 35 -9.07 0.40 -4.33
CA ALA A 35 -8.84 -0.36 -5.55
C ALA A 35 -9.44 -1.77 -5.43
N GLY A 36 -9.22 -2.45 -4.31
CA GLY A 36 -9.74 -3.80 -4.12
C GLY A 36 -11.27 -3.88 -4.05
N VAL A 37 -11.96 -2.85 -3.59
CA VAL A 37 -13.44 -2.80 -3.58
C VAL A 37 -13.97 -2.49 -4.96
N GLU A 38 -13.39 -1.48 -5.62
CA GLU A 38 -13.85 -0.98 -6.92
C GLU A 38 -13.69 -2.02 -8.03
N HIS A 39 -12.57 -2.74 -8.08
CA HIS A 39 -12.38 -3.78 -9.09
C HIS A 39 -13.32 -4.98 -8.90
N ARG A 40 -13.67 -5.33 -7.65
CA ARG A 40 -14.65 -6.38 -7.39
C ARG A 40 -16.02 -5.99 -7.91
N ALA A 41 -16.47 -4.77 -7.60
CA ALA A 41 -17.75 -4.27 -8.07
C ALA A 41 -17.78 -4.16 -9.60
N TRP A 42 -16.74 -3.60 -10.20
CA TRP A 42 -16.65 -3.43 -11.65
C TRP A 42 -16.65 -4.75 -12.41
N ILE A 43 -15.93 -5.77 -11.92
CA ILE A 43 -15.93 -7.10 -12.55
C ILE A 43 -17.28 -7.79 -12.41
N ALA A 44 -17.95 -7.64 -11.26
CA ALA A 44 -19.32 -8.13 -11.10
C ALA A 44 -20.29 -7.45 -12.09
N ASP A 45 -20.15 -6.14 -12.32
CA ASP A 45 -20.97 -5.44 -13.31
C ASP A 45 -20.70 -5.92 -14.76
N ILE A 46 -19.46 -6.27 -15.09
CA ILE A 46 -19.12 -6.89 -16.38
C ILE A 46 -19.81 -8.25 -16.50
N GLU A 47 -19.69 -9.11 -15.49
CA GLU A 47 -20.33 -10.43 -15.48
C GLU A 47 -21.85 -10.33 -15.64
N ASN A 48 -22.49 -9.43 -14.89
CA ASN A 48 -23.93 -9.19 -14.97
C ASN A 48 -24.35 -8.69 -16.35
N PHE A 49 -23.58 -7.79 -16.97
CA PHE A 49 -23.84 -7.33 -18.33
C PHE A 49 -23.71 -8.46 -19.36
N LEU A 50 -22.64 -9.27 -19.28
CA LEU A 50 -22.44 -10.41 -20.18
C LEU A 50 -23.56 -11.46 -20.07
N ARG A 51 -24.18 -11.59 -18.89
CA ARG A 51 -25.34 -12.47 -18.64
C ARG A 51 -26.69 -11.85 -19.04
N GLY A 52 -26.72 -10.58 -19.42
CA GLY A 52 -27.95 -9.84 -19.69
C GLY A 52 -28.75 -9.48 -18.42
N GLU A 53 -28.14 -9.60 -17.24
CA GLU A 53 -28.72 -9.18 -15.95
C GLU A 53 -28.60 -7.65 -15.76
N ARG A 54 -27.78 -7.00 -16.58
CA ARG A 54 -27.64 -5.55 -16.71
C ARG A 54 -27.87 -5.15 -18.16
N GLU A 55 -28.66 -4.11 -18.39
CA GLU A 55 -29.02 -3.67 -19.76
C GLU A 55 -27.93 -2.84 -20.44
N THR A 56 -27.21 -2.03 -19.66
CA THR A 56 -26.15 -1.17 -20.18
C THR A 56 -24.79 -1.79 -19.93
N PRO A 57 -23.77 -1.53 -20.77
CA PRO A 57 -22.40 -1.94 -20.46
C PRO A 57 -21.91 -1.13 -19.25
N PRO A 58 -21.14 -1.75 -18.33
CA PRO A 58 -20.49 -0.99 -17.28
C PRO A 58 -19.63 0.09 -17.94
N PRO A 59 -19.62 1.33 -17.39
CA PRO A 59 -18.78 2.37 -17.94
C PRO A 59 -17.34 1.84 -17.98
N LEU A 60 -16.71 1.99 -19.14
CA LEU A 60 -15.30 1.66 -19.36
C LEU A 60 -14.45 2.55 -18.47
N ALA A 61 -14.23 2.12 -17.21
CA ALA A 61 -13.50 2.77 -16.12
C ALA A 61 -13.20 4.26 -16.39
N HIS A 62 -14.22 5.11 -16.27
CA HIS A 62 -14.52 6.20 -17.19
C HIS A 62 -13.33 7.07 -17.68
N HIS A 63 -12.28 7.37 -16.90
CA HIS A 63 -11.11 8.12 -17.40
C HIS A 63 -9.75 7.61 -16.90
N GLN A 64 -9.55 6.29 -17.00
CA GLN A 64 -8.43 5.50 -16.46
C GLN A 64 -8.63 5.29 -14.97
N CYS A 65 -8.81 4.03 -14.57
CA CYS A 65 -9.10 3.58 -13.20
C CYS A 65 -8.48 4.51 -12.12
N ARG A 66 -9.25 4.94 -11.10
CA ARG A 66 -8.75 5.87 -10.06
C ARG A 66 -7.51 5.34 -9.36
N PHE A 67 -7.40 4.02 -9.24
CA PHE A 67 -6.21 3.34 -8.77
C PHE A 67 -5.01 3.54 -9.71
N GLY A 68 -5.19 3.38 -11.02
CA GLY A 68 -4.15 3.67 -12.02
C GLY A 68 -3.67 5.12 -11.97
N MET A 69 -4.59 6.09 -11.93
CA MET A 69 -4.21 7.51 -11.80
C MET A 69 -3.43 7.80 -10.51
N TRP A 70 -3.81 7.16 -9.41
CA TRP A 70 -3.07 7.27 -8.17
C TRP A 70 -1.68 6.62 -8.28
N LEU A 71 -1.58 5.45 -8.90
CA LEU A 71 -0.32 4.74 -9.07
C LEU A 71 0.68 5.59 -9.86
N ASP A 72 0.25 6.15 -10.98
CA ASP A 72 1.07 7.01 -11.88
C ASP A 72 1.61 8.26 -11.19
N SER A 73 0.85 8.83 -10.25
CA SER A 73 1.23 10.04 -9.50
C SER A 73 1.95 9.74 -8.17
N SER A 74 2.05 8.47 -7.78
CA SER A 74 2.65 8.05 -6.52
C SER A 74 4.14 7.78 -6.66
N HIS A 75 4.91 8.07 -5.60
CA HIS A 75 6.31 7.62 -5.50
C HIS A 75 6.43 6.08 -5.36
N HIS A 76 5.31 5.37 -5.22
CA HIS A 76 5.26 3.91 -5.14
C HIS A 76 5.44 3.23 -6.50
N ALA A 77 5.24 3.95 -7.62
CA ALA A 77 5.35 3.39 -8.97
C ALA A 77 6.69 2.68 -9.24
N MET A 78 7.77 3.11 -8.57
CA MET A 78 9.11 2.51 -8.74
C MET A 78 9.38 1.31 -7.83
N GLN A 79 8.47 0.96 -6.91
CA GLN A 79 8.66 -0.16 -6.01
C GLN A 79 8.30 -1.49 -6.73
N PRO A 80 9.14 -2.54 -6.64
CA PRO A 80 8.88 -3.81 -7.35
C PRO A 80 7.52 -4.44 -7.04
N ALA A 81 7.05 -4.30 -5.79
CA ALA A 81 5.73 -4.80 -5.39
C ALA A 81 4.59 -4.17 -6.19
N PHE A 82 4.73 -2.89 -6.55
CA PHE A 82 3.73 -2.13 -7.28
C PHE A 82 3.77 -2.40 -8.79
N GLN A 83 4.95 -2.70 -9.36
CA GLN A 83 5.08 -3.10 -10.77
C GLN A 83 4.31 -4.40 -11.07
N ALA A 84 4.35 -5.35 -10.14
CA ALA A 84 3.58 -6.59 -10.26
C ALA A 84 2.06 -6.32 -10.22
N ILE A 85 1.62 -5.39 -9.37
CA ILE A 85 0.22 -4.97 -9.30
C ILE A 85 -0.19 -4.25 -10.59
N GLU A 86 0.65 -3.36 -11.11
CA GLU A 86 0.39 -2.62 -12.35
C GLU A 86 0.21 -3.57 -13.54
N THR A 87 1.08 -4.57 -13.66
CA THR A 87 0.99 -5.59 -14.72
C THR A 87 -0.33 -6.35 -14.64
N LEU A 88 -0.72 -6.81 -13.44
CA LEU A 88 -2.00 -7.51 -13.25
C LEU A 88 -3.19 -6.61 -13.52
N HIS A 89 -3.11 -5.34 -13.10
CA HIS A 89 -4.14 -4.33 -13.36
C HIS A 89 -4.36 -4.11 -14.86
N GLN A 90 -3.29 -3.96 -15.64
CA GLN A 90 -3.37 -3.84 -17.10
C GLN A 90 -3.99 -5.09 -17.74
N GLN A 91 -3.61 -6.29 -17.29
CA GLN A 91 -4.17 -7.56 -17.79
C GLN A 91 -5.67 -7.70 -17.48
N VAL A 92 -6.11 -7.33 -16.27
CA VAL A 92 -7.52 -7.31 -15.89
C VAL A 92 -8.32 -6.39 -16.82
N HIS A 93 -7.82 -5.17 -17.06
CA HIS A 93 -8.49 -4.23 -17.94
C HIS A 93 -8.53 -4.70 -19.40
N ALA A 94 -7.40 -5.19 -19.93
CA ALA A 94 -7.32 -5.68 -21.30
C ALA A 94 -8.30 -6.84 -21.53
N LEU A 95 -8.33 -7.84 -20.63
CA LEU A 95 -9.24 -8.96 -20.76
C LEU A 95 -10.70 -8.53 -20.67
N ALA A 96 -11.04 -7.64 -19.72
CA ALA A 96 -12.39 -7.13 -19.60
C ALA A 96 -12.87 -6.44 -20.88
N LEU A 97 -12.01 -5.66 -21.54
CA LEU A 97 -12.31 -5.03 -22.83
C LEU A 97 -12.60 -6.08 -23.90
N ASP A 98 -11.74 -7.10 -24.02
CA ASP A 98 -11.94 -8.19 -24.97
C ASP A 98 -13.29 -8.90 -24.75
N LEU A 99 -13.69 -9.15 -23.50
CA LEU A 99 -14.96 -9.82 -23.20
C LEU A 99 -16.17 -8.96 -23.60
N LEU A 100 -16.11 -7.66 -23.33
CA LEU A 100 -17.15 -6.71 -23.73
C LEU A 100 -17.25 -6.60 -25.26
N GLU A 101 -16.12 -6.61 -25.96
CA GLU A 101 -16.09 -6.60 -27.42
C GLU A 101 -16.66 -7.90 -28.02
N LEU A 102 -16.28 -9.07 -27.49
CA LEU A 102 -16.87 -10.36 -27.88
C LEU A 102 -18.39 -10.35 -27.73
N HIS A 103 -18.88 -9.85 -26.61
CA HIS A 103 -20.32 -9.74 -26.36
C HIS A 103 -21.01 -8.80 -27.35
N ALA A 104 -20.41 -7.64 -27.64
CA ALA A 104 -20.93 -6.70 -28.64
C ALA A 104 -21.00 -7.30 -30.06
N GLN A 105 -20.11 -8.25 -30.36
CA GLN A 105 -20.12 -9.02 -31.62
C GLN A 105 -21.12 -10.19 -31.62
N GLY A 106 -21.94 -10.35 -30.57
CA GLY A 106 -22.88 -11.46 -30.42
C GLY A 106 -22.24 -12.78 -29.96
N ARG A 107 -20.94 -12.78 -29.64
CA ARG A 107 -20.16 -13.96 -29.22
C ARG A 107 -20.20 -14.14 -27.70
N THR A 108 -21.39 -13.98 -27.10
CA THR A 108 -21.59 -14.00 -25.64
C THR A 108 -21.12 -15.30 -24.99
N THR A 109 -21.35 -16.45 -25.63
CA THR A 109 -20.88 -17.75 -25.10
C THR A 109 -19.36 -17.79 -24.93
N GLU A 110 -18.62 -17.22 -25.88
CA GLU A 110 -17.15 -17.14 -25.80
C GLU A 110 -16.69 -16.17 -24.72
N ALA A 111 -17.38 -15.02 -24.59
CA ALA A 111 -17.11 -14.08 -23.51
C ALA A 111 -17.33 -14.70 -22.13
N LEU A 112 -18.45 -15.41 -21.94
CA LEU A 112 -18.80 -16.11 -20.69
C LEU A 112 -17.81 -17.23 -20.37
N ALA A 113 -17.31 -17.96 -21.37
CA ALA A 113 -16.32 -19.02 -21.17
C ALA A 113 -14.99 -18.50 -20.58
N ARG A 114 -14.65 -17.23 -20.84
CA ARG A 114 -13.45 -16.57 -20.35
C ARG A 114 -13.62 -15.81 -19.03
N LEU A 115 -14.81 -15.80 -18.42
CA LEU A 115 -15.02 -15.17 -17.11
C LEU A 115 -14.12 -15.74 -16.00
N ARG A 116 -13.80 -17.04 -16.06
CA ARG A 116 -12.89 -17.68 -15.10
C ARG A 116 -11.49 -17.06 -15.16
N GLU A 117 -11.01 -16.72 -16.35
CA GLU A 117 -9.72 -16.08 -16.57
C GLU A 117 -9.69 -14.68 -15.92
N LEU A 118 -10.75 -13.90 -16.13
CA LEU A 118 -10.91 -12.57 -15.53
C LEU A 118 -10.95 -12.63 -14.00
N HIS A 119 -11.67 -13.61 -13.43
CA HIS A 119 -11.69 -13.84 -11.99
C HIS A 119 -10.32 -14.23 -11.44
N GLY A 120 -9.57 -15.08 -12.13
CA GLY A 120 -8.22 -15.46 -11.72
C GLY A 120 -7.25 -14.28 -11.67
N LEU A 121 -7.29 -13.42 -12.69
CA LEU A 121 -6.47 -12.19 -12.73
C LEU A 121 -6.86 -11.22 -11.61
N ARG A 122 -8.16 -11.01 -11.39
CA ARG A 122 -8.68 -10.20 -10.28
C ARG A 122 -8.16 -10.72 -8.94
N ASP A 123 -8.32 -12.01 -8.67
CA ASP A 123 -7.99 -12.59 -7.38
C ASP A 123 -6.49 -12.51 -7.11
N SER A 124 -5.66 -12.70 -8.14
CA SER A 124 -4.20 -12.50 -8.07
C SER A 124 -3.84 -11.05 -7.74
N MET A 125 -4.47 -10.07 -8.41
CA MET A 125 -4.25 -8.66 -8.14
C MET A 125 -4.68 -8.27 -6.72
N LEU A 126 -5.84 -8.74 -6.28
CA LEU A 126 -6.35 -8.48 -4.93
C LEU A 126 -5.43 -9.04 -3.85
N GLU A 127 -4.78 -10.18 -4.10
CA GLU A 127 -3.82 -10.74 -3.15
C GLU A 127 -2.56 -9.89 -3.04
N GLN A 128 -2.03 -9.39 -4.17
CA GLN A 128 -0.89 -8.47 -4.17
C GLN A 128 -1.20 -7.14 -3.46
N LEU A 129 -2.40 -6.59 -3.67
CA LEU A 129 -2.86 -5.39 -2.95
C LEU A 129 -2.89 -5.61 -1.43
N LYS A 130 -3.43 -6.76 -0.97
CA LYS A 130 -3.43 -7.11 0.46
C LYS A 130 -2.01 -7.25 1.00
N GLY A 131 -1.10 -7.88 0.25
CA GLY A 131 0.29 -8.04 0.61
C GLY A 131 0.99 -6.70 0.85
N CYS A 132 0.78 -5.73 -0.04
CA CYS A 132 1.35 -4.38 0.08
C CYS A 132 0.81 -3.63 1.30
N VAL A 133 -0.50 -3.73 1.56
CA VAL A 133 -1.10 -3.14 2.77
C VAL A 133 -0.51 -3.77 4.03
N ALA A 134 -0.35 -5.10 4.08
CA ALA A 134 0.18 -5.81 5.23
C ALA A 134 1.68 -5.53 5.48
N GLN A 135 2.49 -5.41 4.42
CA GLN A 135 3.93 -5.14 4.55
C GLN A 135 4.23 -3.72 5.03
N SER A 136 3.44 -2.73 4.60
CA SER A 136 3.57 -1.36 5.11
C SER A 136 3.27 -1.26 6.61
N LEU A 137 2.44 -2.16 7.14
CA LEU A 137 2.10 -2.24 8.57
C LEU A 137 3.22 -2.87 9.43
N MET A 138 4.10 -3.69 8.85
CA MET A 138 5.20 -4.30 9.60
C MET A 138 6.41 -3.37 9.78
N VAL A 139 6.66 -2.44 8.85
CA VAL A 139 7.81 -1.51 8.93
C VAL A 139 7.63 -0.48 10.06
N THR A 140 6.40 -0.07 10.36
CA THR A 140 6.12 0.86 11.48
C THR A 140 6.31 0.20 12.85
N LEU A 141 6.11 -1.12 12.98
CA LEU A 141 6.27 -1.83 14.25
C LEU A 141 7.75 -2.06 14.62
N VAL A 142 8.62 -2.27 13.62
CA VAL A 142 10.06 -2.50 13.84
C VAL A 142 10.79 -1.22 14.24
N LEU A 143 10.43 -0.07 13.65
CA LEU A 143 11.08 1.21 13.99
C LEU A 143 10.68 1.75 15.37
N ALA A 144 9.50 1.41 15.88
CA ALA A 144 9.08 1.77 17.24
C ALA A 144 9.73 0.90 18.34
N SER A 145 10.32 -0.24 17.98
CA SER A 145 10.94 -1.17 18.94
C SER A 145 12.45 -0.95 19.12
N ASN A 146 13.06 -0.02 18.38
CA ASN A 146 14.51 0.18 18.34
C ASN A 146 14.98 1.49 19.01
N ASP A 147 14.10 2.19 19.73
CA ASP A 147 14.38 3.46 20.43
C ASP A 147 14.58 3.24 21.95
N GLN A 148 15.23 2.15 22.31
CA GLN A 148 15.74 1.94 23.67
C GLN A 148 17.19 2.43 23.70
N ALA A 149 17.38 3.69 24.11
CA ALA A 149 18.69 4.26 24.40
C ALA A 149 19.45 3.40 25.44
N PRO A 150 20.77 3.21 25.32
CA PRO A 150 21.55 2.58 26.37
C PRO A 150 21.67 3.50 27.59
N ASP A 151 21.34 2.96 28.77
CA ASP A 151 21.60 3.56 30.08
C ASP A 151 23.09 3.95 30.22
N GLU A 152 23.35 5.25 30.34
CA GLU A 152 24.57 5.75 30.95
C GLU A 152 24.40 5.79 32.48
N GLU A 153 24.91 4.77 33.18
CA GLU A 153 25.24 4.92 34.61
C GLU A 153 26.54 4.19 35.00
N GLN A 154 27.62 4.97 34.90
CA GLN A 154 28.77 5.11 35.80
C GLN A 154 29.33 3.90 36.56
N THR A 155 30.66 3.68 36.45
CA THR A 155 31.49 3.16 37.55
C THR A 155 32.98 3.52 37.35
N ILE A 156 33.44 4.42 38.24
CA ILE A 156 34.76 4.52 38.90
C ILE A 156 35.91 5.29 38.23
N MET A 157 36.15 6.44 38.86
CA MET A 157 37.38 7.21 38.95
C MET A 157 38.41 6.50 39.86
N THR A 158 39.61 6.22 39.34
CA THR A 158 40.84 6.13 40.14
C THR A 158 41.97 6.82 39.40
N ALA A 159 42.47 7.89 40.00
CA ALA A 159 43.73 8.51 39.66
C ALA A 159 44.87 7.57 40.04
N ASP A 160 45.84 7.35 39.14
CA ASP A 160 47.25 7.54 39.49
C ASP A 160 48.19 7.51 38.27
N SER A 161 49.28 8.27 38.39
CA SER A 161 50.56 8.12 37.69
C SER A 161 50.69 8.57 36.22
N CYS A 162 51.10 9.83 36.07
CA CYS A 162 52.04 10.28 35.04
C CYS A 162 53.48 10.01 35.54
N PRO A 163 54.46 9.66 34.68
CA PRO A 163 55.43 10.70 34.32
C PRO A 163 56.01 10.63 32.89
N HIS A 164 56.14 11.82 32.30
CA HIS A 164 57.34 12.40 31.67
C HIS A 164 58.13 11.60 30.60
N HIS A 165 58.12 12.07 29.34
CA HIS A 165 59.34 12.58 28.69
C HIS A 165 59.05 13.51 27.50
N GLN A 166 59.95 14.49 27.37
CA GLN A 166 59.95 15.75 26.65
C GLN A 166 60.25 15.69 25.13
N ALA A 167 59.88 16.81 24.47
CA ALA A 167 60.57 17.54 23.39
C ALA A 167 60.64 16.86 22.00
N ASN A 168 60.65 17.55 20.84
CA ASN A 168 61.09 18.91 20.53
C ASN A 168 60.64 19.33 19.12
N GLY A 169 60.63 20.64 18.86
CA GLY A 169 60.86 21.24 17.54
C GLY A 169 59.61 21.78 16.82
N THR A 170 59.33 23.10 16.85
CA THR A 170 59.76 24.13 15.86
C THR A 170 59.33 23.81 14.42
N ASP A 171 58.79 24.68 13.60
CA ASP A 171 58.37 26.09 13.61
C ASP A 171 57.84 26.33 12.15
N ARG A 172 57.03 27.36 11.93
CA ARG A 172 56.76 28.04 10.63
C ARG A 172 55.72 27.49 9.63
N ASN A 173 54.57 28.15 9.67
CA ASN A 173 53.82 28.65 8.50
C ASN A 173 54.67 29.75 7.75
N PRO A 174 54.40 30.25 6.51
CA PRO A 174 53.08 30.37 5.86
C PRO A 174 53.00 30.28 4.30
N CYS A 175 51.74 30.34 3.82
CA CYS A 175 51.23 30.93 2.55
C CYS A 175 51.93 30.69 1.21
N VAL A 176 51.18 30.14 0.22
CA VAL A 176 51.03 30.72 -1.13
C VAL A 176 49.65 30.36 -1.72
N MET A 177 48.92 31.39 -2.15
CA MET A 177 47.79 31.36 -3.09
C MET A 177 48.32 31.36 -4.53
N ILE A 178 47.83 30.50 -5.43
CA ILE A 178 47.83 30.76 -6.89
C ILE A 178 46.56 30.15 -7.52
N THR A 179 45.76 31.07 -8.08
CA THR A 179 44.72 31.03 -9.14
C THR A 179 44.03 29.73 -9.53
#